data_AF-A0A2M7WSW4-F1
#
_entry.id   AF-A0A2M7WSW4-F1
#
_cell.length_a   1.000
_cell.length_b   1.000
_cell.length_c   1.000
_cell.angle_alpha   90.00
_cell.angle_beta   90.00
_cell.angle_gamma   90.00
#
_symmetry.space_group_name_H-M   'P 1'
#
loop_
_entity.id
_entity.type
_entity.pdbx_description
1 polymer ?
#
loop_
_entity_poly.entity_id
_entity_poly.type
_entity_poly.pdbx_seq_one_letter_code
_entity_poly.pdbx_strand_id
1 'polypeptide(L)' 'MRKQNYFKENKIEHIDYKDVDTLKKFLTSHSRIQSRKRSSVPSKFERQLALAIKRARFLGLLPYVSR' A
#
# COMPACT_ATOMS: atom_id res chain seq x y z
N MET A 1 -9.22 8.92 18.05
CA MET A 1 -8.04 8.03 17.98
C MET A 1 -7.08 8.58 16.93
N ARG A 2 -5.85 8.91 17.31
CA ARG A 2 -4.83 9.50 16.43
C ARG A 2 -4.30 8.40 15.51
N LYS A 3 -4.78 8.34 14.27
CA LYS A 3 -4.32 7.31 13.31
C LYS A 3 -2.91 7.65 12.86
N GLN A 4 -1.98 6.74 13.14
CA GLN A 4 -0.57 6.92 12.85
C GLN A 4 -0.27 6.62 11.38
N ASN A 5 0.64 7.40 10.79
CA ASN A 5 1.04 7.24 9.40
C ASN A 5 2.29 6.36 9.32
N TYR A 6 2.08 5.11 8.92
CA TYR A 6 3.12 4.08 8.80
C TYR A 6 4.40 4.59 8.10
N PHE A 7 4.27 5.30 6.98
CA PHE A 7 5.44 5.73 6.20
C PHE A 7 6.24 6.84 6.90
N LYS A 8 5.57 7.74 7.65
CA LYS A 8 6.26 8.80 8.39
C LYS A 8 6.99 8.25 9.62
N GLU A 9 6.39 7.28 10.31
CA GLU A 9 6.99 6.68 11.51
C GLU A 9 8.24 5.87 11.18
N ASN A 10 8.16 5.08 10.11
CA ASN A 10 9.27 4.26 9.66
C ASN A 10 10.30 5.04 8.82
N LYS A 11 10.15 6.37 8.70
CA LYS A 11 11.00 7.26 7.89
C LYS A 11 11.19 6.75 6.45
N ILE A 12 10.12 6.19 5.88
CA ILE A 12 10.14 5.65 4.52
C ILE A 12 9.83 6.79 3.55
N GLU A 13 10.82 7.17 2.75
CA GLU A 13 10.67 8.22 1.74
C GLU A 13 10.21 7.68 0.39
N HIS A 14 10.54 6.41 0.09
CA HIS A 14 10.23 5.75 -1.17
C HIS A 14 9.50 4.42 -0.94
N ILE A 15 8.45 4.18 -1.71
CA ILE A 15 7.65 2.94 -1.66
C ILE A 15 8.02 2.10 -2.87
N ASP A 16 8.82 1.06 -2.67
CA ASP A 16 9.20 0.11 -3.73
C ASP A 16 8.06 -0.87 -4.01
N TYR A 17 7.85 -1.19 -5.29
CA TYR A 17 6.90 -2.21 -5.71
C TYR A 17 7.37 -3.63 -5.39
N LYS A 18 8.69 -3.82 -5.14
CA LYS A 18 9.29 -5.11 -4.79
C LYS A 18 9.04 -5.50 -3.33
N ASP A 19 8.71 -4.52 -2.48
CA ASP A 19 8.53 -4.75 -1.05
C ASP A 19 7.11 -5.25 -0.73
N VAL A 20 6.82 -6.47 -1.20
CA VAL A 20 5.48 -7.06 -1.24
C VAL A 20 4.83 -7.11 0.15
N ASP A 21 5.61 -7.36 1.20
CA ASP A 21 5.11 -7.49 2.57
C ASP A 21 4.62 -6.15 3.13
N THR A 22 5.29 -5.06 2.79
CA THR A 22 4.82 -3.71 3.10
C THR A 22 3.54 -3.40 2.32
N LEU A 23 3.48 -3.73 1.03
CA LEU A 23 2.32 -3.45 0.19
C LEU A 23 1.07 -4.25 0.62
N LYS A 24 1.23 -5.51 1.04
CA LYS A 24 0.14 -6.37 1.53
C LYS A 24 -0.61 -5.76 2.71
N LYS A 25 0.07 -5.03 3.60
CA LYS A 25 -0.57 -4.34 4.75
C LYS A 25 -1.64 -3.34 4.33
N PHE A 26 -1.54 -2.81 3.11
CA PHE A 26 -2.47 -1.84 2.53
C PHE A 26 -3.47 -2.47 1.57
N LEU A 27 -3.57 -3.80 1.53
CA LEU A 27 -4.60 -4.52 0.82
C LEU A 27 -5.69 -5.04 1.77
N THR A 28 -6.90 -5.12 1.26
CA THR A 28 -8.02 -5.82 1.92
C THR A 28 -7.86 -7.33 1.78
N SER A 29 -8.68 -8.12 2.48
CA SER A 29 -8.72 -9.59 2.33
C SER A 29 -8.90 -10.03 0.87
N HIS A 30 -9.73 -9.32 0.12
CA HIS A 30 -10.00 -9.57 -1.30
C HIS A 30 -8.92 -9.00 -2.24
N SER A 31 -7.76 -8.65 -1.68
CA SER A 31 -6.63 -8.02 -2.38
C SER A 31 -6.94 -6.69 -3.05
N ARG A 32 -8.04 -5.99 -2.72
CA ARG A 32 -8.30 -4.61 -3.16
C ARG A 32 -7.48 -3.60 -2.35
N ILE A 33 -7.08 -2.48 -2.97
CA ILE A 33 -6.36 -1.39 -2.28
C ILE A 33 -7.27 -0.82 -1.19
N GLN A 34 -6.77 -0.71 0.04
CA GLN A 34 -7.52 -0.13 1.15
C GLN A 34 -7.78 1.35 0.93
N SER A 35 -8.94 1.83 1.39
CA SER A 35 -9.27 3.25 1.30
C SER A 35 -8.40 4.11 2.22
N ARG A 36 -8.15 5.35 1.82
CA ARG A 36 -7.45 6.37 2.62
C ARG A 36 -7.92 6.46 4.06
N LYS A 37 -9.24 6.40 4.28
CA LYS A 37 -9.87 6.49 5.61
C LYS A 37 -9.35 5.39 6.54
N ARG A 38 -9.02 4.21 6.01
CA ARG A 38 -8.52 3.07 6.77
C ARG A 38 -7.00 3.12 6.92
N SER A 39 -6.27 3.40 5.84
CA SER A 39 -4.80 3.40 5.83
C SER A 39 -4.17 4.61 6.54
N SER A 40 -4.89 5.73 6.65
CA SER A 40 -4.41 6.99 7.26
C SER A 40 -3.11 7.53 6.66
N VAL A 41 -2.84 7.18 5.41
CA VAL A 41 -1.67 7.63 4.66
C VAL A 41 -1.94 9.02 4.04
N PRO A 42 -0.98 9.95 4.04
CA PRO A 42 -1.10 11.22 3.33
C PRO A 42 -1.27 11.03 1.83
N SER A 43 -1.98 11.94 1.16
CA SER A 43 -2.30 11.82 -0.28
C SER A 43 -1.08 11.61 -1.18
N LYS A 44 0.08 12.19 -0.81
CA LYS A 44 1.35 12.02 -1.55
C LYS A 44 1.81 10.55 -1.55
N PHE A 45 1.90 9.95 -0.36
CA PHE A 45 2.29 8.56 -0.19
C PHE A 45 1.24 7.60 -0.70
N GLU A 46 -0.05 7.94 -0.61
CA GLU A 46 -1.13 7.09 -1.15
C GLU A 46 -1.05 6.95 -2.68
N ARG A 47 -0.71 8.03 -3.40
CA ARG A 47 -0.48 7.97 -4.85
C ARG A 47 0.71 7.08 -5.21
N GLN A 48 1.81 7.22 -4.47
CA GLN A 48 3.01 6.38 -4.65
C GLN A 48 2.72 4.91 -4.34
N LEU A 49 2.02 4.64 -3.23
CA LEU A 49 1.58 3.31 -2.83
C LEU A 49 0.68 2.66 -3.89
N ALA A 50 -0.30 3.39 -4.41
CA ALA A 50 -1.18 2.89 -5.46
C ALA A 50 -0.40 2.55 -6.75
N LEU A 51 0.59 3.36 -7.11
CA LEU A 51 1.47 3.07 -8.26
C LEU A 51 2.33 1.83 -8.00
N ALA A 52 2.93 1.71 -6.82
CA ALA A 52 3.73 0.55 -6.42
C ALA A 52 2.91 -0.74 -6.44
N ILE A 53 1.69 -0.73 -5.88
CA ILE A 53 0.76 -1.87 -5.91
C ILE A 53 0.40 -2.24 -7.36
N LYS A 54 0.12 -1.27 -8.22
CA LYS A 54 -0.21 -1.53 -9.64
C LYS A 54 0.97 -2.18 -10.38
N ARG A 55 2.20 -1.71 -10.14
CA ARG A 55 3.42 -2.30 -10.71
C ARG A 55 3.67 -3.72 -10.19
N ALA A 56 3.55 -3.92 -8.88
CA ALA A 56 3.69 -5.23 -8.26
C ALA A 56 2.68 -6.24 -8.82
N ARG A 57 1.43 -5.81 -9.06
CA ARG A 57 0.41 -6.66 -9.69
C ARG A 57 0.72 -7.00 -11.14
N PHE A 58 1.18 -6.03 -11.92
CA PHE A 58 1.57 -6.26 -13.32
C PHE A 58 2.72 -7.29 -13.42
N LEU A 59 3.64 -7.28 -12.46
CA LEU A 59 4.76 -8.22 -12.37
C LEU A 59 4.41 -9.56 -11.72
N GLY A 60 3.15 -9.78 -11.31
CA GLY A 60 2.72 -11.02 -10.66
C GLY A 60 3.14 -11.18 -9.20
N LEU A 61 3.68 -10.13 -8.56
CA LEU A 61 4.08 -10.14 -7.14
C LEU A 61 2.86 -10.03 -6.20
N LEU A 62 1.78 -9.41 -6.67
CA LEU A 62 0.52 -9.26 -5.94
C LEU A 62 -0.67 -9.67 -6.81
N PRO A 63 -1.69 -10.32 -6.24
CA PRO A 63 -2.91 -10.62 -6.97
C PRO A 63 -3.78 -9.37 -7.18
N TYR A 64 -4.54 -9.36 -8.28
CA TYR A 64 -5.61 -8.37 -8.49
C TYR A 64 -6.85 -8.68 -7.64
N VAL A 65 -7.15 -9.97 -7.47
CA VAL A 65 -8.30 -10.50 -6.73
C VAL A 65 -7.82 -11.71 -5.94
N SER A 66 -8.17 -11.77 -4.66
CA SER A 66 -8.06 -12.99 -3.86
C SER A 66 -9.46 -13.53 -3.59
N ARG A 67 -9.58 -14.85 -3.62
CA ARG A 67 -10.77 -15.58 -3.16
C ARG A 67 -10.85 -15.53 -1.63
#